data_AF-A0A7J9XPV3-F1
#
_entry.id   AF-A0A7J9XPV3-F1
#
_cell.length_a   1.000
_cell.length_b   1.000
_cell.length_c   1.000
_cell.angle_alpha   90.00
_cell.angle_beta   90.00
_cell.angle_gamma   90.00
#
_symmetry.space_group_name_H-M   'P 1'
#
loop_
_entity.id
_entity.type
_entity.pdbx_description
1 polymer ?
#
loop_
_entity_poly.entity_id
_entity_poly.type
_entity_poly.pdbx_seq_one_letter_code
_entity_poly.pdbx_strand_id
1 'polypeptide(L)'
;NPDVLAELAAQRPAGQLVVGFAAETGDSQAGVLEHGRAKLARKGCDLLVVNTVGDGRAFEVPDNSGWLLAADGSETVLPEGPKMLLATQVWDAVTLRLRRT
;
A
#
# COMPACT_ATOMS: atom_id res chain seq x y z
N ASN A 1 -13.86 -4.10 15.98
CA ASN A 1 -12.81 -3.09 16.25
C ASN A 1 -12.96 -1.91 15.30
N PRO A 2 -12.64 -0.69 15.76
CA PRO A 2 -12.59 0.51 14.91
C PRO A 2 -11.55 0.38 13.79
N ASP A 3 -11.78 1.09 12.69
CA ASP A 3 -10.88 1.11 11.54
C ASP A 3 -9.85 2.24 11.71
N VAL A 4 -8.79 1.93 12.46
CA VAL A 4 -7.76 2.92 12.87
C VAL A 4 -7.16 3.67 11.68
N LEU A 5 -6.92 2.99 10.56
CA LEU A 5 -6.33 3.62 9.38
C LEU A 5 -7.30 4.63 8.74
N ALA A 6 -8.57 4.28 8.62
CA ALA A 6 -9.57 5.17 8.06
C ALA A 6 -9.81 6.39 8.96
N GLU A 7 -9.86 6.18 10.27
CA GLU A 7 -9.99 7.27 11.25
C GLU A 7 -8.77 8.20 11.23
N LEU A 8 -7.56 7.65 11.20
CA LEU A 8 -6.31 8.42 11.08
C LEU A 8 -6.28 9.23 9.78
N ALA A 9 -6.66 8.63 8.65
CA ALA A 9 -6.70 9.31 7.38
C ALA A 9 -7.74 10.45 7.36
N ALA A 10 -8.94 10.22 7.90
CA ALA A 10 -10.02 11.21 7.93
C ALA A 10 -9.70 12.42 8.83
N GLN A 11 -8.90 12.23 9.88
CA GLN A 11 -8.57 13.27 10.87
C GLN A 11 -7.17 13.88 10.68
N ARG A 12 -6.47 13.55 9.60
CA ARG A 12 -5.08 14.00 9.39
C ARG A 12 -5.01 15.53 9.24
N PRO A 13 -4.08 16.21 9.94
CA PRO A 13 -3.79 17.62 9.74
C PRO A 13 -3.16 17.86 8.36
N ALA A 14 -3.23 19.11 7.90
CA ALA A 14 -2.57 19.52 6.66
C ALA A 14 -1.07 19.22 6.70
N GLY A 15 -0.55 18.67 5.61
CA GLY A 15 0.86 18.29 5.48
C GLY A 15 1.22 16.91 6.07
N GLN A 16 0.31 16.22 6.75
CA GLN A 16 0.55 14.84 7.17
C GLN A 16 0.23 13.86 6.03
N LEU A 17 1.21 13.00 5.71
CA LEU A 17 1.04 11.87 4.80
C LEU A 17 0.70 10.60 5.59
N VAL A 18 -0.36 9.90 5.20
CA VAL A 18 -0.78 8.62 5.78
C VAL A 18 -0.52 7.50 4.78
N VAL A 19 0.30 6.52 5.19
CA VAL A 19 0.68 5.36 4.39
C VAL A 19 0.07 4.10 5.02
N GLY A 20 -0.80 3.41 4.30
CA GLY A 20 -1.34 2.11 4.68
C GLY A 20 -0.49 0.96 4.16
N PHE A 21 -0.59 -0.19 4.82
CA PHE A 21 -0.08 -1.47 4.33
C PHE A 21 -1.22 -2.48 4.29
N ALA A 22 -1.28 -3.27 3.22
CA ALA A 22 -2.26 -4.31 3.01
C ALA A 22 -1.55 -5.57 2.51
N ALA A 23 -1.90 -6.70 3.08
CA ALA A 23 -1.67 -8.00 2.47
C ALA A 23 -2.95 -8.40 1.74
N GLU A 24 -2.81 -8.81 0.48
CA GLU A 24 -3.94 -9.18 -0.37
C GLU A 24 -3.66 -10.50 -1.09
N THR A 25 -4.70 -11.31 -1.19
CA THR A 25 -4.79 -12.48 -2.07
C THR A 25 -5.73 -12.11 -3.23
N GLY A 26 -5.48 -12.60 -4.44
CA GLY A 26 -6.52 -12.65 -5.46
C GLY A 26 -7.56 -13.71 -5.10
N ASP A 27 -8.78 -13.56 -5.60
CA ASP A 27 -9.85 -14.55 -5.45
C ASP A 27 -10.70 -14.67 -6.72
N SER A 28 -11.78 -15.44 -6.64
CA SER A 28 -12.71 -15.65 -7.76
C SER A 28 -13.44 -14.37 -8.23
N GLN A 29 -13.45 -13.32 -7.42
CA GLN A 29 -14.18 -12.08 -7.70
C GLN A 29 -13.26 -11.01 -8.26
N ALA A 30 -12.02 -10.91 -7.74
CA ALA A 30 -11.08 -9.90 -8.17
C ALA A 30 -9.61 -10.28 -7.89
N GLY A 31 -8.72 -9.70 -8.70
CA GLY A 31 -7.28 -9.81 -8.51
C GLY A 31 -6.76 -8.92 -7.38
N VAL A 32 -5.51 -9.16 -6.96
CA VAL A 32 -4.84 -8.41 -5.88
C VAL A 32 -4.89 -6.89 -6.08
N LEU A 33 -4.59 -6.42 -7.29
CA LEU A 33 -4.55 -4.99 -7.61
C LEU A 33 -5.94 -4.33 -7.45
N GLU A 34 -6.99 -5.02 -7.87
CA GLU A 34 -8.36 -4.52 -7.79
C GLU A 34 -8.83 -4.43 -6.33
N HIS A 35 -8.55 -5.47 -5.52
CA HIS A 35 -8.76 -5.43 -4.07
C HIS A 35 -7.96 -4.31 -3.40
N GLY A 36 -6.72 -4.11 -3.82
CA GLY A 36 -5.86 -3.03 -3.37
C GLY A 36 -6.46 -1.64 -3.63
N ARG A 37 -6.98 -1.39 -4.85
CA ARG A 37 -7.65 -0.14 -5.21
C ARG A 37 -8.90 0.10 -4.36
N ALA A 38 -9.75 -0.92 -4.23
CA ALA A 38 -10.96 -0.84 -3.41
C ALA A 38 -10.62 -0.54 -1.94
N LYS A 39 -9.54 -1.15 -1.42
CA LYS A 39 -9.05 -0.91 -0.06
C LYS A 39 -8.50 0.50 0.08
N LEU A 40 -7.71 1.00 -0.86
CA LEU A 40 -7.22 2.39 -0.86
C LEU A 40 -8.39 3.38 -0.80
N ALA A 41 -9.38 3.24 -1.68
CA ALA A 41 -10.55 4.11 -1.73
C ALA A 41 -11.35 4.08 -0.41
N ARG A 42 -11.54 2.88 0.17
CA ARG A 42 -12.26 2.72 1.44
C ARG A 42 -11.49 3.29 2.64
N LYS A 43 -10.17 3.18 2.65
CA LYS A 43 -9.31 3.63 3.76
C LYS A 43 -8.97 5.11 3.70
N GLY A 44 -8.90 5.70 2.50
CA GLY A 44 -8.64 7.13 2.30
C GLY A 44 -7.23 7.59 2.66
N CYS A 45 -6.26 6.67 2.83
CA CYS A 45 -4.85 7.01 3.02
C CYS A 45 -4.23 7.53 1.71
N ASP A 46 -3.12 8.27 1.82
CA ASP A 46 -2.48 8.91 0.65
C ASP A 46 -1.70 7.90 -0.21
N LEU A 47 -1.14 6.88 0.45
CA LEU A 47 -0.45 5.74 -0.17
C LEU A 47 -0.95 4.43 0.45
N LEU A 48 -1.03 3.37 -0.36
CA LEU A 48 -1.27 2.01 0.11
C LEU A 48 -0.24 1.05 -0.51
N VAL A 49 0.56 0.43 0.35
CA VAL A 49 1.46 -0.67 -0.03
C VAL A 49 0.65 -1.96 -0.02
N VAL A 50 0.49 -2.57 -1.18
CA VAL A 50 -0.25 -3.81 -1.38
C VAL A 50 0.74 -4.94 -1.63
N ASN A 51 0.92 -5.80 -0.63
CA ASN A 51 1.75 -6.98 -0.73
C ASN A 51 0.90 -8.17 -1.18
N THR A 52 1.35 -8.86 -2.21
CA THR A 52 0.72 -10.11 -2.65
C THR A 52 1.09 -11.23 -1.69
N VAL A 53 0.10 -11.81 -1.03
CA VAL A 53 0.25 -13.00 -0.18
C VAL A 53 -0.61 -14.13 -0.74
N GLY A 54 -0.30 -15.40 -0.44
CA GLY A 54 -0.99 -16.57 -1.00
C GLY A 54 -0.08 -17.50 -1.82
N ASP A 55 -0.61 -18.63 -2.30
CA ASP A 55 0.11 -19.65 -3.09
C ASP A 55 1.45 -20.12 -2.48
N GLY A 56 1.48 -20.37 -1.17
CA GLY A 56 2.68 -20.82 -0.46
C GLY A 56 3.66 -19.70 -0.06
N ARG A 57 3.35 -18.44 -0.36
CA ARG A 57 4.08 -17.27 0.15
C ARG A 57 3.57 -16.92 1.55
N ALA A 58 4.34 -17.28 2.58
CA ALA A 58 4.07 -16.91 3.96
C ALA A 58 4.33 -15.40 4.19
N PHE A 59 3.75 -14.82 5.22
CA PHE A 59 4.05 -13.44 5.66
C PHE A 59 5.56 -13.19 5.88
N GLU A 60 6.32 -14.27 6.11
CA GLU A 60 7.76 -14.29 6.37
C GLU A 60 8.62 -14.70 5.17
N VAL A 61 8.11 -14.72 3.93
CA VAL A 61 9.02 -14.94 2.78
C VAL A 61 10.05 -13.80 2.66
N PRO A 62 11.29 -14.11 2.21
CA PRO A 62 12.33 -13.10 2.01
C PRO A 62 11.91 -12.04 0.97
N ASP A 63 11.14 -12.50 -0.02
CA ASP A 63 10.79 -11.76 -1.20
C ASP A 63 9.34 -11.25 -1.15
N ASN A 64 9.18 -9.94 -1.31
CA ASN A 64 7.87 -9.28 -1.39
C ASN A 64 7.64 -8.80 -2.83
N SER A 65 6.43 -9.00 -3.35
CA SER A 65 5.98 -8.43 -4.63
C SER A 65 4.58 -7.83 -4.46
N GLY A 66 4.27 -6.82 -5.27
CA GLY A 66 2.95 -6.22 -5.26
C GLY A 66 2.92 -4.83 -5.89
N TRP A 67 2.21 -3.91 -5.24
CA TRP A 67 1.96 -2.58 -5.77
C TRP A 67 2.06 -1.52 -4.68
N LEU A 68 2.52 -0.34 -5.07
CA LEU A 68 2.32 0.89 -4.32
C LEU A 68 1.26 1.70 -5.06
N LEU A 69 0.13 1.91 -4.40
CA LEU A 69 -1.00 2.69 -4.91
C LEU A 69 -1.03 4.06 -4.24
N ALA A 70 -1.42 5.08 -4.98
CA ALA A 70 -1.56 6.44 -4.45
C ALA A 70 -2.95 7.01 -4.70
N ALA A 71 -3.37 7.91 -3.81
CA ALA A 71 -4.69 8.57 -3.90
C ALA A 71 -4.86 9.44 -5.17
N ASP A 72 -3.77 9.83 -5.82
CA ASP A 72 -3.77 10.53 -7.11
C ASP A 72 -4.00 9.60 -8.32
N GLY A 73 -4.20 8.30 -8.07
CA GLY A 73 -4.40 7.27 -9.09
C GLY A 73 -3.09 6.71 -9.66
N SER A 74 -1.93 7.18 -9.21
CA SER A 74 -0.65 6.58 -9.62
C SER A 74 -0.45 5.19 -9.00
N GLU A 75 0.14 4.31 -9.79
CA GLU A 75 0.39 2.91 -9.42
C GLU A 75 1.82 2.55 -9.81
N THR A 76 2.58 2.02 -8.86
CA THR A 76 3.94 1.54 -9.07
C THR A 76 3.99 0.06 -8.76
N VAL A 77 4.47 -0.75 -9.70
CA VAL A 77 4.76 -2.16 -9.45
C VAL A 77 5.95 -2.27 -8.50
N LEU A 78 5.79 -3.03 -7.42
CA LEU A 78 6.86 -3.41 -6.52
C LEU A 78 7.35 -4.81 -6.93
N PRO A 79 8.49 -4.92 -7.63
CA PRO A 79 8.97 -6.21 -8.11
C PRO A 79 9.34 -7.13 -6.94
N GLU A 80 9.32 -8.43 -7.21
CA GLU A 80 9.80 -9.43 -6.26
C GLU A 80 11.25 -9.17 -5.88
N GLY A 81 11.51 -9.10 -4.57
CA GLY A 81 12.86 -8.95 -4.06
C GLY A 81 12.89 -8.65 -2.57
N PRO A 82 14.09 -8.33 -2.04
CA PRO A 82 14.31 -8.18 -0.61
C PRO A 82 13.44 -7.09 0.00
N LYS A 83 13.02 -7.27 1.26
CA LYS A 83 12.28 -6.26 2.03
C LYS A 83 12.91 -4.86 2.00
N MET A 84 14.24 -4.79 1.94
CA MET A 84 14.97 -3.51 1.81
C MET A 84 14.66 -2.78 0.51
N LEU A 85 14.51 -3.48 -0.61
CA LEU A 85 14.17 -2.86 -1.89
C LEU A 85 12.75 -2.27 -1.87
N LEU A 86 11.80 -2.98 -1.24
CA LEU A 86 10.45 -2.47 -1.02
C LEU A 86 10.46 -1.23 -0.12
N ALA A 87 11.20 -1.28 1.00
CA ALA A 87 11.30 -0.16 1.93
C ALA A 87 11.86 1.10 1.24
N THR A 88 12.90 0.96 0.41
CA THR A 88 13.45 2.08 -0.38
C THR A 88 12.42 2.67 -1.32
N GLN A 89 11.69 1.84 -2.08
CA GLN A 89 10.67 2.33 -3.02
C GLN A 89 9.51 3.06 -2.32
N VAL A 90 9.07 2.55 -1.17
CA VAL A 90 8.05 3.22 -0.35
C VAL A 90 8.59 4.57 0.15
N TRP A 91 9.83 4.60 0.62
CA TRP A 91 10.47 5.82 1.10
C TRP A 91 10.64 6.88 0.01
N ASP A 92 11.04 6.48 -1.20
CA ASP A 92 11.14 7.38 -2.35
C ASP A 92 9.79 8.02 -2.68
N ALA A 93 8.70 7.23 -2.64
CA ALA A 93 7.36 7.74 -2.88
C ALA A 93 6.85 8.70 -1.79
N VAL A 94 7.23 8.44 -0.53
CA VAL A 94 6.94 9.33 0.61
C VAL A 94 7.70 10.64 0.47
N THR A 95 9.01 10.59 0.22
CA THR A 95 9.86 11.78 0.13
C THR A 95 9.48 12.66 -1.06
N LEU A 96 9.08 12.09 -2.19
CA LEU A 96 8.57 12.84 -3.34
C LEU A 96 7.32 13.66 -2.99
N ARG A 97 6.43 13.12 -2.15
CA ARG A 97 5.16 13.75 -1.76
C ARG A 97 5.35 14.79 -0.67
N LEU A 98 6.22 14.54 0.31
CA LEU A 98 6.55 15.52 1.33
C LEU A 98 7.20 16.80 0.77
N ARG A 99 7.94 16.70 -0.34
CA ARG A 99 8.54 17.86 -1.03
C ARG A 99 7.54 18.73 -1.79
N ARG A 100 6.30 18.26 -1.97
CA ARG A 100 5.24 18.95 -2.73
C ARG A 100 4.23 19.69 -1.85
N THR A 101 4.27 19.45 -0.55
CA THR A 101 3.53 20.15 0.52
C THR A 101 4.33 21.30 1.09
#